data_AF-A0AAD7UHI3-F1
#
_entry.id   AF-A0AAD7UHI3-F1
#
_cell.length_a   1.000
_cell.length_b   1.000
_cell.length_c   1.000
_cell.angle_alpha   90.00
_cell.angle_beta   90.00
_cell.angle_gamma   90.00
#
_symmetry.space_group_name_H-M   'P 1'
#
loop_
_entity.id
_entity.type
_entity.pdbx_description
1 polymer ?
#
loop_
_entity_poly.entity_id
_entity_poly.type
_entity_poly.pdbx_seq_one_letter_code
_entity_poly.pdbx_strand_id
1 'polypeptide(L)'
;MSLLAGKVRPLAARLTPARFMGTTSSKPAAERTFKESWLSDPATYPILIIISGAMCFCTAVGLRCLFTNPDVRINKTKRSQIIRDWS
;
A
#
# COMPACT_ATOMS: atom_id res chain seq x y z
N MET A 1 50.73 33.47 48.42
CA MET A 1 49.42 33.19 49.08
C MET A 1 48.38 34.11 48.45
N SER A 2 47.12 33.63 48.41
CA SER A 2 45.91 34.27 47.88
C SER A 2 45.56 34.04 46.40
N LEU A 3 45.04 32.82 46.24
CA LEU A 3 43.99 32.35 45.34
C LEU A 3 42.77 33.30 45.20
N LEU A 4 42.16 33.21 44.00
CA LEU A 4 40.71 33.22 43.70
C LEU A 4 39.88 34.49 43.90
N ALA A 5 39.39 35.04 42.78
CA ALA A 5 38.00 35.47 42.55
C ALA A 5 37.96 36.10 41.14
N GLY A 6 37.11 35.77 40.17
CA GLY A 6 35.87 35.01 40.12
C GLY A 6 35.21 35.47 38.82
N LYS A 7 35.50 34.80 37.70
CA LYS A 7 34.94 35.13 36.38
C LYS A 7 33.45 34.78 36.39
N VAL A 8 32.59 35.76 36.64
CA VAL A 8 31.14 35.60 36.59
C VAL A 8 30.74 35.36 35.13
N ARG A 9 30.49 34.10 34.77
CA ARG A 9 29.87 33.75 33.50
C ARG A 9 28.35 33.88 33.72
N PRO A 10 27.63 34.76 33.03
CA PRO A 10 26.18 34.72 33.09
C PRO A 10 25.75 33.37 32.52
N LEU A 11 25.21 32.53 33.41
CA LEU A 11 24.62 31.26 33.04
C LEU A 11 23.33 31.61 32.30
N ALA A 12 23.45 31.86 30.99
CA ALA A 12 22.33 32.01 30.09
C ALA A 12 21.50 30.73 30.23
N ALA A 13 20.44 30.82 31.02
CA ALA A 13 19.47 29.77 31.20
C ALA A 13 18.97 29.42 29.79
N ARG A 14 19.44 28.28 29.28
CA ARG A 14 18.88 27.67 28.08
C ARG A 14 17.47 27.25 28.45
N LEU A 15 16.51 28.16 28.28
CA LEU A 15 15.10 27.81 28.17
C LEU A 15 15.00 26.92 26.94
N THR A 16 15.14 25.60 27.13
CA THR A 16 14.70 24.64 26.13
C THR A 16 13.25 24.95 25.86
N PRO A 17 12.85 25.34 24.62
CA PRO A 17 11.45 25.45 24.32
C PRO A 17 10.84 24.08 24.60
N ALA A 18 9.89 24.04 25.54
CA ALA A 18 9.09 22.84 25.78
C ALA A 18 8.49 22.45 24.44
N ARG A 19 9.02 21.37 23.86
CA ARG A 19 8.53 20.81 22.60
C ARG A 19 7.08 20.46 22.88
N PHE A 20 6.15 21.26 22.35
CA PHE A 20 4.73 20.95 22.42
C PHE A 20 4.54 19.63 21.69
N MET A 21 4.55 18.53 22.44
CA MET A 21 4.16 17.22 21.97
C MET A 21 2.65 17.29 21.78
N GLY A 22 2.24 17.81 20.61
CA GLY A 22 0.88 17.63 20.15
C GLY A 22 0.62 16.14 20.13
N THR A 23 -0.30 15.68 20.96
CA THR A 23 -0.74 14.30 20.98
C THR A 23 -1.55 14.05 19.71
N THR A 24 -0.88 13.81 18.59
CA THR A 24 -1.52 13.13 17.48
C THR A 24 -1.79 11.72 17.98
N SER A 25 -3.03 11.45 18.38
CA SER A 25 -3.50 10.10 18.64
C SER A 25 -3.43 9.33 17.32
N SER A 26 -2.25 8.82 16.98
CA SER A 26 -2.10 7.91 15.86
C SER A 26 -2.72 6.61 16.33
N LYS A 27 -3.84 6.22 15.70
CA LYS A 27 -4.33 4.85 15.82
C LYS A 27 -3.16 3.87 15.57
N PRO A 28 -3.02 2.80 16.36
CA PRO A 28 -2.00 1.79 16.10
C PRO A 28 -2.16 1.27 14.68
N ALA A 29 -1.06 0.93 14.01
CA ALA A 29 -1.08 0.53 12.59
C ALA A 29 -2.07 -0.61 12.28
N ALA A 30 -2.33 -1.48 13.27
CA ALA A 30 -3.30 -2.57 13.19
C ALA A 30 -4.78 -2.13 13.15
N GLU A 31 -5.11 -0.92 13.59
CA GLU A 31 -6.49 -0.40 13.65
C GLU A 31 -6.78 0.57 12.49
N ARG A 32 -5.81 0.83 11.61
CA ARG A 32 -6.03 1.69 10.45
C ARG A 32 -6.90 0.97 9.43
N THR A 33 -7.93 1.66 8.97
CA THR A 33 -8.77 1.14 7.88
C THR A 33 -7.97 1.08 6.57
N PHE A 34 -8.43 0.26 5.62
CA PHE A 34 -7.80 0.18 4.28
C PHE A 34 -7.69 1.57 3.63
N LYS A 35 -8.74 2.40 3.77
CA LYS A 35 -8.75 3.77 3.25
C LYS A 35 -7.67 4.65 3.90
N GLU A 36 -7.54 4.61 5.22
CA GLU A 36 -6.51 5.38 5.95
C GLU A 36 -5.09 4.90 5.63
N SER A 37 -4.92 3.63 5.26
CA SER A 37 -3.59 3.06 4.97
C SER A 37 -3.17 3.21 3.51
N TRP A 38 -4.10 3.09 2.56
CA TRP A 38 -3.79 3.02 1.12
C TRP A 38 -4.32 4.21 0.31
N LEU A 39 -5.33 4.93 0.80
CA LEU A 39 -5.95 6.04 0.05
C LEU A 39 -5.65 7.42 0.67
N SER A 40 -4.93 7.48 1.79
CA SER A 40 -4.56 8.73 2.46
C SER A 40 -3.34 9.41 1.82
N ASP A 41 -2.46 8.63 1.18
CA ASP A 41 -1.22 9.11 0.57
C ASP A 41 -1.37 9.24 -0.97
N PRO A 42 -1.20 10.45 -1.54
CA PRO A 42 -1.21 10.68 -2.98
C PRO A 42 -0.20 9.82 -3.77
N ALA A 43 0.93 9.46 -3.17
CA ALA A 43 1.95 8.62 -3.81
C ALA A 43 1.49 7.16 -4.03
N THR A 44 0.40 6.75 -3.38
CA THR A 44 -0.14 5.38 -3.50
C THR A 44 -1.02 5.21 -4.74
N TYR A 45 -1.61 6.29 -5.30
CA TYR A 45 -2.49 6.19 -6.47
C TYR A 45 -1.81 5.64 -7.73
N PRO A 46 -0.59 6.06 -8.11
CA PRO A 46 0.13 5.45 -9.25
C PRO A 46 0.36 3.95 -9.07
N ILE A 47 0.65 3.49 -7.85
CA ILE A 47 0.86 2.07 -7.54
C ILE A 47 -0.47 1.30 -7.71
N LEU A 48 -1.59 1.85 -7.22
CA LEU A 48 -2.91 1.24 -7.40
C LEU A 48 -3.31 1.12 -8.87
N ILE A 49 -2.93 2.07 -9.72
CA ILE A 49 -3.15 2.00 -11.17
C ILE A 49 -2.39 0.82 -11.78
N ILE A 50 -1.12 0.62 -11.40
CA ILE A 50 -0.31 -0.50 -11.92
C ILE A 50 -0.88 -1.85 -11.48
N ILE A 51 -1.21 -1.99 -10.19
CA ILE A 51 -1.77 -3.22 -9.63
C ILE A 51 -3.12 -3.54 -10.29
N SER A 52 -4.01 -2.55 -10.39
CA SER A 52 -5.31 -2.75 -11.05
C SER A 52 -5.16 -3.09 -12.53
N GLY A 53 -4.25 -2.42 -13.25
CA GLY A 53 -3.94 -2.74 -14.65
C GLY A 53 -3.45 -4.19 -14.83
N ALA A 54 -2.53 -4.65 -13.97
CA ALA A 54 -2.04 -6.02 -13.99
C ALA A 54 -3.16 -7.03 -13.71
N MET A 55 -4.00 -6.77 -12.70
CA MET A 55 -5.14 -7.63 -12.36
C MET A 55 -6.15 -7.70 -13.50
N CYS A 56 -6.50 -6.57 -14.10
CA CYS A 56 -7.39 -6.51 -15.26
C CYS A 56 -6.80 -7.26 -16.46
N PHE A 57 -5.50 -7.13 -16.72
CA PHE A 57 -4.86 -7.83 -17.83
C PHE A 57 -4.87 -9.35 -17.61
N CYS A 58 -4.43 -9.81 -16.45
CA CYS A 58 -4.40 -11.23 -16.10
C CYS A 58 -5.80 -11.85 -16.16
N THR A 59 -6.81 -11.16 -15.60
CA THR A 59 -8.20 -11.63 -15.65
C THR A 59 -8.75 -11.63 -17.07
N ALA A 60 -8.51 -10.58 -17.88
CA ALA A 60 -8.97 -10.51 -19.26
C ALA A 60 -8.39 -11.64 -20.13
N VAL A 61 -7.08 -11.88 -20.04
CA VAL A 61 -6.43 -12.98 -20.78
C VAL A 61 -6.92 -14.33 -20.27
N GLY A 62 -7.03 -14.50 -18.95
CA GLY A 62 -7.58 -15.72 -18.34
C GLY A 62 -9.00 -16.00 -18.79
N LEU A 63 -9.89 -14.99 -18.77
CA LEU A 63 -11.27 -15.08 -19.24
C LEU A 63 -11.34 -15.39 -20.73
N ARG A 64 -10.51 -14.75 -21.56
CA ARG A 64 -10.44 -15.04 -22.99
C ARG A 64 -10.10 -16.51 -23.24
N CYS A 65 -9.05 -17.01 -22.59
CA CYS A 65 -8.67 -18.41 -22.67
C CYS A 65 -9.80 -19.32 -22.17
N LEU A 66 -10.43 -18.97 -21.05
CA LEU A 66 -11.49 -19.76 -20.46
C LEU A 66 -12.74 -19.88 -21.35
N PHE A 67 -13.13 -18.82 -22.05
CA PHE A 67 -14.35 -18.80 -22.88
C PHE A 67 -14.12 -19.15 -24.35
N THR A 68 -12.90 -18.96 -24.86
CA THR A 68 -12.59 -19.14 -26.29
C THR A 68 -11.92 -20.48 -26.57
N ASN A 69 -11.26 -21.10 -25.59
CA ASN A 69 -10.65 -22.41 -25.82
C ASN A 69 -11.73 -23.48 -26.06
N PRO A 70 -11.62 -24.28 -27.14
CA PRO A 70 -12.59 -25.32 -27.48
C PRO A 70 -12.58 -26.48 -26.47
N ASP A 71 -11.48 -26.62 -25.72
CA ASP A 71 -11.32 -27.61 -24.66
C ASP A 71 -12.13 -27.26 -23.41
N VAL A 72 -12.39 -25.96 -23.16
CA VAL A 72 -13.11 -25.51 -21.97
C VAL A 72 -14.60 -25.30 -22.29
N ARG A 73 -15.42 -26.28 -21.92
CA ARG A 73 -16.84 -26.35 -22.30
C ARG A 73 -17.80 -25.82 -21.24
N ILE A 74 -17.67 -24.54 -20.92
CA ILE A 74 -18.57 -23.86 -19.97
C ILE A 74 -20.00 -23.83 -20.51
N ASN A 75 -20.16 -23.49 -21.79
CA ASN A 75 -21.46 -23.49 -22.46
C ASN A 75 -21.98 -24.92 -22.67
N LYS A 76 -23.17 -25.21 -22.14
CA LYS A 76 -23.82 -26.53 -22.24
C LYS A 76 -23.99 -27.00 -23.68
N THR A 77 -24.29 -26.09 -24.60
CA THR A 77 -24.55 -26.41 -26.02
C THR A 77 -23.32 -26.95 -26.75
N LYS A 78 -22.10 -26.61 -26.30
CA LYS A 78 -20.85 -27.07 -26.93
C LYS A 78 -20.27 -28.34 -26.31
N ARG A 79 -20.90 -28.89 -25.27
CA ARG A 79 -20.42 -30.09 -24.52
C ARG A 79 -20.42 -31.38 -25.31
N SER A 80 -21.30 -31.52 -26.30
CA SER A 80 -21.45 -32.74 -27.11
C SER A 80 -20.62 -32.73 -28.40
N GLN A 81 -19.86 -31.68 -28.68
CA GLN A 81 -19.04 -31.62 -29.89
C GLN A 81 -17.90 -32.65 -29.82
N ILE A 82 -17.56 -33.28 -30.94
CA ILE A 82 -16.39 -34.15 -31.03
C ILE A 82 -15.14 -33.26 -31.07
N ILE A 83 -14.18 -33.48 -30.16
CA ILE A 83 -12.94 -32.66 -30.04
C ILE A 83 -11.88 -33.14 -31.03
N ARG A 84 -11.78 -34.47 -31.19
CA ARG A 84 -10.84 -35.14 -32.07
C ARG A 84 -11.55 -36.25 -32.81
N ASP A 85 -11.64 -36.11 -34.11
CA ASP A 85 -11.86 -37.17 -35.08
C ASP A 85 -10.48 -37.78 -35.43
N TRP A 86 -10.32 -39.06 -35.14
CA TRP A 86 -9.07 -39.80 -35.39
C TRP A 86 -9.12 -40.58 -36.72
N SER A 87 -9.96 -40.14 -37.66
CA SER A 87 -10.04 -40.70 -39.02
C SER A 87 -8.85 -40.32 -39.88
#